data_AF-A0A2S8SNZ9-F1
#
_entry.id   AF-A0A2S8SNZ9-F1
#
_cell.length_a   1.000
_cell.length_b   1.000
_cell.length_c   1.000
_cell.angle_alpha   90.00
_cell.angle_beta   90.00
_cell.angle_gamma   90.00
#
_symmetry.space_group_name_H-M   'P 1'
#
loop_
_entity.id
_entity.type
_entity.pdbx_description
1 polymer ?
#
loop_
_entity_poly.entity_id
_entity_poly.type
_entity_poly.pdbx_seq_one_letter_code
_entity_poly.pdbx_strand_id
1 'polypeptide(L)'
;MSTVSQPFRPHSLGPDLHASEADVESILLSTEQIQARVAEMGAQISRDYEGREPVFISVLVGAFMFTSDLLRHVTVPCSLDFMAISSYGQESRSSGVVRVMKDLDESIESKHVIILEDIIDTGLTLNYLLDNLRNRNAASVRVAALLDKPSRRLTDVKVDYIGFEVPDEFVVGYGLDFAQRYRNFPYVGVLRPEVYGGK
;
A
#
# COMPACT_ATOMS: atom_id res chain seq x y z
N MET A 1 -37.37 22.83 18.06
CA MET A 1 -36.42 23.62 17.25
C MET A 1 -35.14 22.80 17.17
N SER A 2 -35.04 21.96 16.14
CA SER A 2 -33.93 21.02 15.98
C SER A 2 -33.15 21.43 14.73
N THR A 3 -31.98 22.01 14.94
CA THR A 3 -31.01 22.28 13.88
C THR A 3 -30.42 20.96 13.42
N VAL A 4 -30.97 20.41 12.35
CA VAL A 4 -30.32 19.34 11.58
C VAL A 4 -29.10 19.96 10.92
N SER A 5 -27.91 19.58 11.38
CA SER A 5 -26.64 19.93 10.74
C SER A 5 -26.66 19.40 9.31
N GLN A 6 -26.49 20.30 8.33
CA GLN A 6 -26.39 19.90 6.93
C GLN A 6 -25.17 18.98 6.73
N PRO A 7 -25.29 17.93 5.91
CA PRO A 7 -24.16 17.07 5.58
C PRO A 7 -23.07 17.89 4.88
N PHE A 8 -21.81 17.62 5.23
CA PHE A 8 -20.63 18.17 4.58
C PHE A 8 -20.71 17.85 3.08
N ARG A 9 -21.02 18.86 2.26
CA ARG A 9 -20.85 18.75 0.82
C ARG A 9 -19.35 18.91 0.58
N PRO A 10 -18.64 17.92 0.01
CA PRO A 10 -17.33 18.22 -0.54
C PRO A 10 -17.55 19.39 -1.49
N HIS A 11 -16.78 20.48 -1.32
CA HIS A 11 -16.70 21.50 -2.35
C HIS A 11 -16.55 20.76 -3.68
N SER A 12 -17.48 21.02 -4.59
CA SER A 12 -17.54 20.42 -5.91
C SER A 12 -16.15 20.49 -6.54
N LEU A 13 -15.45 19.36 -6.53
CA LEU A 13 -14.20 19.19 -7.25
C LEU A 13 -14.52 19.48 -8.72
N GLY A 14 -14.01 20.59 -9.24
CA GLY A 14 -14.28 21.02 -10.59
C GLY A 14 -13.79 20.00 -11.62
N PRO A 15 -14.34 20.02 -12.84
CA PRO A 15 -14.07 19.02 -13.89
C PRO A 15 -12.60 18.97 -14.39
N ASP A 16 -11.72 19.90 -13.98
CA ASP A 16 -10.41 20.13 -14.60
C ASP A 16 -9.18 19.97 -13.69
N LEU A 17 -9.25 19.22 -12.57
CA LEU A 17 -8.08 19.02 -11.70
C LEU A 17 -7.12 17.94 -12.23
N HIS A 18 -6.40 18.16 -13.34
CA HIS A 18 -5.33 17.24 -13.74
C HIS A 18 -4.25 17.14 -12.65
N ALA A 19 -3.73 15.93 -12.41
CA ALA A 19 -2.60 15.72 -11.51
C ALA A 19 -1.42 16.57 -12.01
N SER A 20 -0.95 17.50 -11.19
CA SER A 20 0.13 18.42 -11.55
C SER A 20 1.34 18.24 -10.64
N GLU A 21 2.53 18.33 -11.22
CA GLU A 21 3.80 18.44 -10.46
C GLU A 21 3.78 19.64 -9.50
N ALA A 22 3.02 20.70 -9.81
CA ALA A 22 2.88 21.88 -8.94
C ALA A 22 2.15 21.59 -7.63
N ASP A 23 1.36 20.51 -7.59
CA ASP A 23 0.61 20.06 -6.40
C ASP A 23 1.53 19.40 -5.36
N VAL A 24 2.76 19.04 -5.76
CA VAL A 24 3.76 18.42 -4.90
C VAL A 24 4.59 19.51 -4.22
N GLU A 25 4.64 19.45 -2.90
CA GLU A 25 5.43 20.36 -2.07
C GLU A 25 6.92 20.04 -2.17
N SER A 26 7.25 18.75 -2.07
CA SER A 26 8.62 18.26 -2.14
C SER A 26 8.66 16.79 -2.56
N ILE A 27 9.77 16.37 -3.16
CA ILE A 27 10.05 14.95 -3.43
C ILE A 27 10.61 14.32 -2.15
N LEU A 28 9.91 13.34 -1.61
CA LEU A 28 10.34 12.58 -0.43
C LEU A 28 11.30 11.45 -0.81
N LEU A 29 11.01 10.74 -1.90
CA LEU A 29 11.85 9.67 -2.45
C LEU A 29 11.93 9.82 -3.96
N SER A 30 13.15 9.94 -4.50
CA SER A 30 13.37 9.98 -5.94
C SER A 30 13.15 8.61 -6.58
N THR A 31 12.93 8.61 -7.90
CA THR A 31 12.86 7.39 -8.71
C THR A 31 14.06 6.48 -8.47
N GLU A 32 15.27 7.04 -8.46
CA GLU A 32 16.52 6.29 -8.31
C GLU A 32 16.62 5.65 -6.93
N GLN A 33 16.21 6.36 -5.87
CA GLN A 33 16.17 5.82 -4.51
C GLN A 33 15.21 4.63 -4.43
N ILE A 34 14.01 4.77 -4.99
CA ILE A 34 13.00 3.71 -5.01
C ILE A 34 13.53 2.49 -5.76
N GLN A 35 14.03 2.66 -6.99
CA GLN A 35 14.53 1.54 -7.80
C GLN A 35 15.71 0.82 -7.15
N ALA A 36 16.65 1.56 -6.54
CA ALA A 36 17.77 0.97 -5.81
C ALA A 36 17.27 0.12 -4.63
N ARG A 37 16.35 0.66 -3.83
CA ARG A 37 15.82 -0.05 -2.66
C ARG A 37 15.00 -1.27 -3.04
N VAL A 38 14.17 -1.15 -4.08
CA VAL A 38 13.37 -2.27 -4.61
C VAL A 38 14.27 -3.41 -5.09
N ALA A 39 15.38 -3.11 -5.76
CA ALA A 39 16.36 -4.12 -6.17
C ALA A 39 17.01 -4.82 -4.98
N GLU A 40 17.38 -4.08 -3.93
CA GLU A 40 17.92 -4.67 -2.69
C GLU A 40 16.91 -5.59 -2.00
N MET A 41 15.64 -5.18 -1.94
CA MET A 41 14.55 -5.97 -1.37
C MET A 41 14.32 -7.25 -2.16
N GLY A 42 14.28 -7.18 -3.51
CA GLY A 42 14.12 -8.37 -4.36
C GLY A 42 15.26 -9.37 -4.17
N ALA A 43 16.51 -8.88 -4.07
CA ALA A 43 17.66 -9.71 -3.78
C ALA A 43 17.59 -10.33 -2.36
N GLN A 44 17.10 -9.58 -1.37
CA GLN A 44 16.91 -10.09 -0.01
C GLN A 44 15.86 -11.21 0.04
N ILE A 45 14.69 -10.97 -0.56
CA ILE A 45 13.60 -11.95 -0.64
C ILE A 45 14.09 -13.22 -1.35
N SER A 46 14.83 -13.08 -2.44
CA SER A 46 15.38 -14.22 -3.19
C SER A 46 16.31 -15.09 -2.35
N ARG A 47 17.15 -14.48 -1.49
CA ARG A 47 18.01 -15.23 -0.55
C ARG A 47 17.19 -15.94 0.53
N ASP A 48 16.22 -15.25 1.11
CA ASP A 48 15.40 -15.79 2.20
C ASP A 48 14.50 -16.97 1.75
N TYR A 49 14.19 -17.02 0.46
CA TYR A 49 13.34 -18.04 -0.16
C TYR A 49 14.09 -18.96 -1.12
N GLU A 50 15.41 -19.08 -0.99
CA GLU A 50 16.19 -20.04 -1.77
C GLU A 50 15.65 -21.48 -1.58
N GLY A 51 15.46 -22.19 -2.70
CA GLY A 51 14.88 -23.54 -2.70
C GLY A 51 13.38 -23.60 -2.38
N ARG A 52 12.68 -22.45 -2.38
CA ARG A 52 11.23 -22.34 -2.13
C ARG A 52 10.56 -21.59 -3.27
N GLU A 53 9.23 -21.70 -3.32
CA GLU A 53 8.39 -21.04 -4.32
C GLU A 53 7.33 -20.17 -3.63
N PRO A 54 7.64 -18.92 -3.26
CA PRO A 54 6.68 -18.05 -2.60
C PRO A 54 5.56 -17.60 -3.55
N VAL A 55 4.38 -17.37 -2.97
CA VAL A 55 3.26 -16.66 -3.60
C VAL A 55 3.27 -15.21 -3.13
N PHE A 56 3.42 -14.29 -4.06
CA PHE A 56 3.26 -12.87 -3.80
C PHE A 56 1.78 -12.50 -3.91
N ILE A 57 1.26 -11.77 -2.92
CA ILE A 57 -0.10 -11.25 -2.94
C ILE A 57 -0.02 -9.73 -2.93
N SER A 58 -0.29 -9.12 -4.09
CA SER A 58 -0.30 -7.66 -4.22
C SER A 58 -1.66 -7.10 -3.81
N VAL A 59 -1.65 -6.16 -2.87
CA VAL A 59 -2.87 -5.46 -2.44
C VAL A 59 -3.18 -4.34 -3.42
N LEU A 60 -4.31 -4.45 -4.11
CA LEU A 60 -4.77 -3.46 -5.07
C LEU A 60 -5.43 -2.27 -4.38
N VAL A 61 -5.32 -1.06 -4.93
CA VAL A 61 -4.63 -0.74 -6.22
C VAL A 61 -3.18 -0.33 -6.00
N GLY A 62 -2.87 0.36 -4.91
CA GLY A 62 -1.65 1.15 -4.77
C GLY A 62 -0.33 0.38 -4.86
N ALA A 63 -0.28 -0.86 -4.37
CA ALA A 63 0.95 -1.66 -4.40
C ALA A 63 1.41 -2.08 -5.81
N PHE A 64 0.61 -1.91 -6.86
CA PHE A 64 0.89 -2.51 -8.17
C PHE A 64 2.22 -2.06 -8.80
N MET A 65 2.62 -0.79 -8.62
CA MET A 65 3.90 -0.28 -9.14
C MET A 65 5.07 -0.93 -8.42
N PHE A 66 5.03 -0.91 -7.08
CA PHE A 66 6.01 -1.59 -6.22
C PHE A 66 6.12 -3.07 -6.54
N THR A 67 4.98 -3.77 -6.67
CA THR A 67 4.92 -5.18 -7.05
C THR A 67 5.61 -5.46 -8.38
N SER A 68 5.28 -4.68 -9.41
CA SER A 68 5.85 -4.85 -10.76
C SER A 68 7.38 -4.73 -10.74
N ASP A 69 7.91 -3.70 -10.08
CA ASP A 69 9.35 -3.48 -10.06
C ASP A 69 10.06 -4.47 -9.15
N LEU A 70 9.51 -4.79 -7.97
CA LEU A 70 10.08 -5.76 -7.03
C LEU A 70 10.23 -7.15 -7.67
N LEU A 71 9.19 -7.65 -8.33
CA LEU A 71 9.20 -8.99 -8.89
C LEU A 71 10.24 -9.17 -10.00
N ARG A 72 10.61 -8.11 -10.73
CA ARG A 72 11.70 -8.18 -11.72
C ARG A 72 13.07 -8.46 -11.09
N HIS A 73 13.21 -8.20 -9.79
CA HIS A 73 14.42 -8.46 -9.01
C HIS A 73 14.36 -9.74 -8.17
N VAL A 74 13.22 -10.45 -8.17
CA VAL A 74 13.10 -11.75 -7.51
C VAL A 74 13.60 -12.84 -8.45
N THR A 75 14.56 -13.65 -7.98
CA THR A 75 15.24 -14.67 -8.82
C THR A 75 14.83 -16.11 -8.50
N VAL A 76 14.09 -16.33 -7.42
CA VAL A 76 13.52 -17.65 -7.11
C VAL A 76 12.22 -17.87 -7.90
N PRO A 77 11.84 -19.12 -8.21
CA PRO A 77 10.53 -19.38 -8.81
C PRO A 77 9.43 -18.85 -7.89
N CYS A 78 8.42 -18.19 -8.44
CA CYS A 78 7.33 -17.62 -7.67
C CYS A 78 6.05 -17.50 -8.49
N SER A 79 4.92 -17.31 -7.80
CA SER A 79 3.67 -16.90 -8.43
C SER A 79 3.16 -15.59 -7.84
N LEU A 80 2.23 -14.95 -8.54
CA LEU A 80 1.62 -13.68 -8.16
C LEU A 80 0.10 -13.82 -8.20
N ASP A 81 -0.56 -13.31 -7.17
CA ASP A 81 -2.01 -13.11 -7.11
C ASP A 81 -2.30 -11.69 -6.60
N PHE A 82 -3.53 -11.22 -6.78
CA PHE A 82 -3.98 -9.90 -6.38
C PHE A 82 -5.21 -9.99 -5.49
N MET A 83 -5.21 -9.21 -4.40
CA MET A 83 -6.40 -8.99 -3.60
C MET A 83 -6.80 -7.52 -3.66
N ALA A 84 -8.10 -7.24 -3.75
CA ALA A 84 -8.61 -5.88 -3.63
C ALA A 84 -9.46 -5.77 -2.37
N ILE A 85 -9.11 -4.83 -1.49
CA ILE A 85 -9.78 -4.63 -0.21
C ILE A 85 -10.25 -3.19 -0.11
N SER A 86 -11.44 -2.99 0.45
CA SER A 86 -12.01 -1.68 0.74
C SER A 86 -12.31 -1.57 2.23
N SER A 87 -11.86 -0.51 2.88
CA SER A 87 -12.23 -0.19 4.26
C SER A 87 -13.69 0.27 4.35
N TYR A 88 -14.47 -0.24 5.31
CA TYR A 88 -15.82 0.28 5.57
C TYR A 88 -15.75 1.64 6.28
N GLY A 89 -16.24 2.68 5.60
CA GLY A 89 -16.43 4.04 6.14
C GLY A 89 -16.01 5.11 5.14
N GLN A 90 -16.90 6.07 4.86
CA GLN A 90 -16.62 7.27 4.05
C GLN A 90 -15.78 8.32 4.82
N GLU A 91 -15.39 8.02 6.06
CA GLU A 91 -14.61 8.89 6.93
C GLU A 91 -13.19 8.34 7.07
N SER A 92 -12.21 9.22 7.26
CA SER A 92 -10.76 8.97 7.38
C SER A 92 -10.33 8.07 8.56
N ARG A 93 -11.25 7.30 9.13
CA ARG A 93 -11.04 6.34 10.22
C ARG A 93 -11.57 4.97 9.77
N SER A 94 -10.66 4.04 9.51
CA SER A 94 -11.04 2.65 9.23
C SER A 94 -11.67 2.04 10.47
N SER A 95 -12.89 1.51 10.34
CA SER A 95 -13.60 0.76 11.39
C SER A 95 -12.93 -0.58 11.75
N GLY A 96 -11.82 -0.95 11.10
CA GLY A 96 -11.21 -2.28 11.15
C GLY A 96 -11.99 -3.34 10.36
N VAL A 97 -13.24 -3.06 9.97
CA VAL A 97 -14.02 -3.90 9.08
C VAL A 97 -13.61 -3.58 7.65
N VAL A 98 -13.14 -4.60 6.94
CA VAL A 98 -12.78 -4.49 5.53
C VAL A 98 -13.63 -5.41 4.67
N ARG A 99 -13.90 -4.98 3.44
CA ARG A 99 -14.61 -5.75 2.41
C ARG A 99 -13.61 -6.26 1.40
N VAL A 100 -13.62 -7.58 1.17
CA VAL A 100 -12.90 -8.17 0.03
C VAL A 100 -13.71 -7.90 -1.24
N MET A 101 -13.11 -7.18 -2.18
CA MET A 101 -13.69 -6.83 -3.48
C MET A 101 -13.25 -7.81 -4.57
N LYS A 102 -11.98 -8.23 -4.50
CA LYS A 102 -11.42 -9.37 -5.23
C LYS A 102 -10.63 -10.23 -4.25
N ASP A 103 -10.92 -11.52 -4.26
CA ASP A 103 -10.18 -12.53 -3.51
C ASP A 103 -9.13 -13.21 -4.41
N LEU A 104 -8.30 -14.06 -3.80
CA LEU A 104 -7.32 -14.91 -4.46
C LEU A 104 -8.00 -15.86 -5.44
N ASP A 105 -7.38 -16.07 -6.59
CA ASP A 105 -7.84 -17.02 -7.59
C ASP A 105 -7.36 -18.46 -7.27
N GLU A 106 -6.19 -18.57 -6.63
CA GLU A 106 -5.55 -19.85 -6.30
C GLU A 106 -5.46 -20.09 -4.78
N SER A 107 -5.50 -21.36 -4.37
CA SER A 107 -5.28 -21.73 -2.97
C SER A 107 -3.85 -21.40 -2.52
N ILE A 108 -3.72 -20.93 -1.29
CA ILE A 108 -2.44 -20.66 -0.60
C ILE A 108 -2.13 -21.66 0.52
N GLU A 109 -2.93 -22.71 0.65
CA GLU A 109 -2.71 -23.74 1.66
C GLU A 109 -1.31 -24.35 1.51
N SER A 110 -0.59 -24.45 2.63
CA SER A 110 0.80 -24.93 2.71
C SER A 110 1.81 -24.14 1.87
N LYS A 111 1.44 -22.98 1.31
CA LYS A 111 2.36 -22.12 0.55
C LYS A 111 3.00 -21.07 1.43
N HIS A 112 4.20 -20.65 1.05
CA HIS A 112 4.82 -19.47 1.62
C HIS A 112 4.26 -18.22 0.94
N VAL A 113 3.73 -17.30 1.72
CA VAL A 113 3.05 -16.10 1.22
C VAL A 113 3.81 -14.84 1.60
N ILE A 114 3.94 -13.90 0.66
CA ILE A 114 4.49 -12.57 0.87
C ILE A 114 3.44 -11.54 0.42
N ILE A 115 2.88 -10.80 1.37
CA ILE A 115 1.97 -9.68 1.09
C ILE A 115 2.81 -8.50 0.60
N LEU A 116 2.39 -7.87 -0.49
CA LEU A 116 2.99 -6.65 -1.03
C LEU A 116 2.03 -5.47 -0.83
N GLU A 117 2.48 -4.48 -0.08
CA GLU A 117 1.78 -3.22 0.22
C GLU A 117 2.58 -2.01 -0.27
N ASP A 118 1.91 -0.94 -0.68
CA ASP A 118 2.56 0.34 -0.99
C ASP A 118 2.91 1.11 0.29
N ILE A 119 1.97 1.23 1.21
CA ILE A 119 2.17 1.95 2.46
C ILE A 119 1.47 1.27 3.62
N ILE A 120 2.22 1.11 4.71
CA ILE A 120 1.65 0.68 5.97
C ILE A 120 1.51 1.91 6.88
N ASP A 121 0.25 2.18 7.22
CA ASP A 121 -0.14 3.31 8.05
C ASP A 121 -0.59 2.84 9.44
N THR A 122 -1.89 2.87 9.74
CA THR A 122 -2.42 2.35 11.02
C THR A 122 -2.15 0.87 11.24
N GLY A 123 -1.95 0.10 10.17
CA GLY A 123 -1.75 -1.36 10.20
C GLY A 123 -3.04 -2.18 10.31
N LEU A 124 -4.22 -1.55 10.38
CA LEU A 124 -5.49 -2.27 10.58
C LEU A 124 -5.85 -3.17 9.40
N THR A 125 -5.73 -2.67 8.17
CA THR A 125 -5.94 -3.48 6.94
C THR A 125 -4.96 -4.64 6.87
N LEU A 126 -3.69 -4.38 7.17
CA LEU A 126 -2.65 -5.40 7.16
C LEU A 126 -2.90 -6.47 8.23
N ASN A 127 -3.33 -6.09 9.43
CA ASN A 127 -3.66 -7.06 10.47
C ASN A 127 -4.80 -7.99 10.04
N TYR A 128 -5.85 -7.43 9.43
CA TYR A 128 -6.92 -8.24 8.84
C TYR A 128 -6.38 -9.22 7.79
N LEU A 129 -5.53 -8.75 6.88
CA LEU A 129 -4.93 -9.58 5.83
C LEU A 129 -4.10 -10.72 6.42
N LEU A 130 -3.25 -10.43 7.40
CA LEU A 130 -2.45 -11.42 8.10
C LEU A 130 -3.32 -12.50 8.73
N ASP A 131 -4.38 -12.10 9.44
CA ASP A 131 -5.31 -13.04 10.06
C ASP A 131 -6.08 -13.85 9.00
N ASN A 132 -6.55 -13.21 7.94
CA ASN A 132 -7.28 -13.88 6.85
C ASN A 132 -6.42 -14.96 6.17
N LEU A 133 -5.17 -14.63 5.81
CA LEU A 133 -4.29 -15.53 5.07
C LEU A 133 -3.73 -16.65 5.96
N ARG A 134 -3.48 -16.39 7.26
CA ARG A 134 -3.13 -17.43 8.23
C ARG A 134 -4.25 -18.45 8.41
N ASN A 135 -5.50 -17.99 8.45
CA ASN A 135 -6.67 -18.87 8.54
C ASN A 135 -6.92 -19.71 7.27
N ARG A 136 -6.21 -19.45 6.17
CA ARG A 136 -6.19 -20.28 4.96
C ARG A 136 -5.05 -21.32 4.97
N ASN A 137 -4.43 -21.57 6.12
CA ASN A 137 -3.38 -22.57 6.32
C ASN A 137 -2.13 -22.35 5.46
N ALA A 138 -1.75 -21.09 5.21
CA ALA A 138 -0.45 -20.79 4.61
C ALA A 138 0.71 -21.31 5.48
N ALA A 139 1.77 -21.85 4.87
CA ALA A 139 2.94 -22.34 5.59
C ALA A 139 3.72 -21.22 6.30
N SER A 140 3.71 -20.01 5.71
CA SER A 140 4.16 -18.78 6.38
C SER A 140 3.52 -17.59 5.71
N VAL A 141 3.30 -16.50 6.46
CA VAL A 141 2.90 -15.21 5.89
C VAL A 141 3.90 -14.16 6.34
N ARG A 142 4.54 -13.50 5.36
CA ARG A 142 5.44 -12.35 5.56
C ARG A 142 4.91 -11.12 4.83
N VAL A 143 5.44 -9.96 5.17
CA VAL A 143 5.02 -8.67 4.58
C VAL A 143 6.21 -7.94 4.00
N ALA A 144 6.08 -7.49 2.75
CA ALA A 144 6.94 -6.48 2.16
C ALA A 144 6.12 -5.22 1.87
N ALA A 145 6.58 -4.07 2.35
CA ALA A 145 5.95 -2.79 2.09
C ALA A 145 6.98 -1.78 1.59
N LEU A 146 6.59 -0.97 0.62
CA LEU A 146 7.44 0.10 0.13
C LEU A 146 7.63 1.16 1.22
N LEU A 147 6.55 1.67 1.81
CA LEU A 147 6.57 2.69 2.85
C LEU A 147 6.03 2.16 4.17
N ASP A 148 6.63 2.60 5.27
CA ASP A 148 6.11 2.37 6.62
C ASP A 148 6.02 3.69 7.39
N LYS A 149 4.91 3.89 8.12
CA LYS A 149 4.69 5.01 9.04
C LYS A 149 4.53 4.51 10.48
N PRO A 150 5.63 4.15 11.17
CA PRO A 150 5.56 3.64 12.53
C PRO A 150 4.82 4.56 13.51
N SER A 151 4.89 5.88 13.32
CA SER A 151 4.22 6.87 14.18
C SER A 151 2.69 6.81 14.16
N ARG A 152 2.08 6.17 13.15
CA ARG A 152 0.63 6.03 12.99
C ARG A 152 0.08 4.67 13.40
N ARG A 153 0.95 3.75 13.82
CA ARG A 153 0.61 2.39 14.18
C ARG A 153 -0.49 2.34 15.26
N LEU A 154 -1.58 1.63 14.98
CA LEU A 154 -2.66 1.36 15.95
C LEU A 154 -2.74 -0.11 16.37
N THR A 155 -2.05 -1.00 15.66
CA THR A 155 -1.99 -2.44 15.93
C THR A 155 -0.59 -2.95 15.70
N ASP A 156 -0.13 -3.89 16.51
CA ASP A 156 1.21 -4.46 16.35
C ASP A 156 1.22 -5.42 15.15
N VAL A 157 1.86 -4.99 14.05
CA VAL A 157 2.03 -5.79 12.84
C VAL A 157 3.51 -5.80 12.47
N LYS A 158 4.05 -7.00 12.31
CA LYS A 158 5.43 -7.19 11.87
C LYS A 158 5.52 -7.00 10.36
N VAL A 159 6.44 -6.14 9.94
CA VAL A 159 6.81 -5.96 8.53
C VAL A 159 8.19 -6.57 8.33
N ASP A 160 8.31 -7.54 7.42
CA ASP A 160 9.56 -8.30 7.25
C ASP A 160 10.53 -7.62 6.29
N TYR A 161 10.00 -6.91 5.29
CA TYR A 161 10.78 -6.17 4.29
C TYR A 161 10.22 -4.75 4.16
N ILE A 162 10.91 -3.77 4.73
CA ILE A 162 10.53 -2.35 4.64
C ILE A 162 11.41 -1.69 3.58
N GLY A 163 10.79 -1.02 2.61
CA GLY A 163 11.50 -0.15 1.68
C GLY A 163 12.06 1.06 2.42
N PHE A 164 11.17 1.90 2.94
CA PHE A 164 11.49 3.15 3.62
C PHE A 164 10.56 3.39 4.81
N GLU A 165 11.13 3.76 5.95
CA GLU A 165 10.36 4.40 7.02
C GLU A 165 10.22 5.90 6.68
N VAL A 166 9.00 6.41 6.73
CA VAL A 166 8.68 7.80 6.34
C VAL A 166 7.91 8.54 7.45
N PRO A 167 8.03 9.89 7.52
CA PRO A 167 7.25 10.69 8.45
C PRO A 167 5.74 10.61 8.14
N ASP A 168 4.93 11.14 9.06
CA ASP A 168 3.48 11.27 8.84
C ASP A 168 3.14 12.45 7.91
N GLU A 169 3.48 12.29 6.63
CA GLU A 169 3.18 13.26 5.57
C GLU A 169 2.14 12.70 4.61
N PHE A 170 1.31 13.55 4.00
CA PHE A 170 0.42 13.09 2.94
C PHE A 170 1.23 12.85 1.66
N VAL A 171 1.44 11.59 1.30
CA VAL A 171 2.31 11.21 0.17
C VAL A 171 1.53 10.67 -1.03
N VAL A 172 2.00 10.97 -2.23
CA VAL A 172 1.46 10.50 -3.51
C VAL A 172 2.59 10.08 -4.45
N GLY A 173 2.23 9.38 -5.54
CA GLY A 173 3.18 8.90 -6.53
C GLY A 173 3.58 7.46 -6.32
N TYR A 174 4.15 6.85 -7.35
CA TYR A 174 4.58 5.46 -7.37
C TYR A 174 3.50 4.47 -6.87
N GLY A 175 2.29 4.64 -7.39
CA GLY A 175 1.11 3.85 -7.00
C GLY A 175 0.22 4.51 -5.94
N LEU A 176 0.76 5.36 -5.07
CA LEU A 176 0.01 6.12 -4.06
C LEU A 176 -0.85 7.22 -4.71
N ASP A 177 -2.02 7.49 -4.16
CA ASP A 177 -2.96 8.45 -4.73
C ASP A 177 -3.59 9.45 -3.78
N PHE A 178 -4.11 10.50 -4.39
CA PHE A 178 -5.21 11.28 -3.84
C PHE A 178 -6.33 11.33 -4.88
N ALA A 179 -7.54 10.88 -4.52
CA ALA A 179 -8.70 10.86 -5.41
C ALA A 179 -8.44 10.19 -6.78
N GLN A 180 -7.72 9.06 -6.78
CA GLN A 180 -7.29 8.29 -7.95
C GLN A 180 -6.27 8.99 -8.88
N ARG A 181 -5.65 10.08 -8.43
CA ARG A 181 -4.65 10.85 -9.18
C ARG A 181 -3.23 10.58 -8.66
N TYR A 182 -2.22 11.06 -9.40
CA TYR A 182 -0.79 11.03 -9.04
C TYR A 182 -0.09 9.66 -9.03
N ARG A 183 -0.83 8.53 -9.03
CA ARG A 183 -0.23 7.17 -9.02
C ARG A 183 0.88 6.94 -10.04
N ASN A 184 0.82 7.64 -11.18
CA ASN A 184 1.74 7.50 -12.30
C ASN A 184 3.05 8.29 -12.15
N PHE A 185 3.22 9.09 -11.10
CA PHE A 185 4.50 9.76 -10.86
C PHE A 185 5.57 8.73 -10.47
N PRO A 186 6.80 8.84 -10.99
CA PRO A 186 7.83 7.81 -10.80
C PRO A 186 8.53 7.90 -9.44
N TYR A 187 8.21 8.93 -8.66
CA TYR A 187 8.77 9.25 -7.35
C TYR A 187 7.66 9.27 -6.29
N VAL A 188 8.02 9.33 -5.00
CA VAL A 188 7.08 9.61 -3.90
C VAL A 188 7.25 11.05 -3.46
N GLY A 189 6.17 11.84 -3.52
CA GLY A 189 6.17 13.26 -3.16
C GLY A 189 5.19 13.57 -2.03
N VAL A 190 5.48 14.62 -1.27
CA VAL A 190 4.55 15.19 -0.28
C VAL A 190 3.56 16.09 -1.01
N LEU A 191 2.27 15.82 -0.86
CA LEU A 191 1.20 16.61 -1.47
C LEU A 191 0.97 17.89 -0.66
N ARG A 192 0.81 19.02 -1.33
CA ARG A 192 0.49 20.30 -0.71
C ARG A 192 -0.84 20.25 0.06
N PRO A 193 -0.91 20.75 1.31
CA PRO A 193 -2.15 20.81 2.09
C PRO A 193 -3.33 21.44 1.35
N GLU A 194 -3.10 22.49 0.57
CA GLU A 194 -4.13 23.23 -0.15
C GLU A 194 -4.89 22.35 -1.16
N VAL A 195 -4.27 21.27 -1.64
CA VAL A 195 -4.84 20.34 -2.63
C VAL A 195 -5.90 19.43 -1.99
N TYR A 196 -5.72 19.05 -0.73
CA TYR A 196 -6.63 18.16 -0.01
C TYR A 196 -7.43 18.86 1.10
N GLY A 197 -7.46 20.20 1.09
CA GLY A 197 -8.28 21.01 1.99
C GLY A 197 -7.63 21.31 3.35
N GLY A 198 -6.33 21.09 3.48
CA GLY A 198 -5.52 21.66 4.57
C GLY A 198 -5.34 23.18 4.40
N LYS A 199 -5.05 23.85 5.51
CA LYS A 199 -4.69 25.28 5.55
C LYS A 199 -3.18 25.44 5.59
#